data_AF-A0A352XUR6-F1
#
_entry.id   AF-A0A352XUR6-F1
#
_cell.length_a   1.000
_cell.length_b   1.000
_cell.length_c   1.000
_cell.angle_alpha   90.00
_cell.angle_beta   90.00
_cell.angle_gamma   90.00
#
_symmetry.space_group_name_H-M   'P 1'
#
loop_
_entity.id
_entity.type
_entity.pdbx_description
1 polymer ?
#
loop_
_entity_poly.entity_id
_entity_poly.type
_entity_poly.pdbx_seq_one_letter_code
_entity_poly.pdbx_strand_id
1 'polypeptide(L)'
;MVLVPVGHMDAGTSQDWSALQSQARSAVLHRLAGAGIVDLEKHVKFEVSYTPCDWLSNYNLAKGAAFGLSHSFLQVGYLRPHNRHRRYGNLYFVGSSTHPGTGLPMVLLSARLTTERILKEVGVPYPALSLRPTVAA
;
A
#
# COMPACT_ATOMS: atom_id res chain seq x y z
N MET A 1 7.01 10.62 -14.84
CA MET A 1 6.06 10.01 -13.90
C MET A 1 4.99 11.05 -13.56
N VAL A 2 3.71 10.67 -13.59
CA VAL A 2 2.60 11.52 -13.14
C VAL A 2 2.00 10.89 -11.89
N LEU A 3 1.84 11.66 -10.82
CA LEU A 3 1.16 11.21 -9.61
C LEU A 3 -0.32 11.55 -9.73
N VAL A 4 -1.17 10.53 -9.58
CA VAL A 4 -2.63 10.68 -9.60
C VAL A 4 -3.15 10.36 -8.19
N PRO A 5 -3.70 11.33 -7.45
CA PRO A 5 -4.32 11.05 -6.17
C PRO A 5 -5.63 10.26 -6.40
N VAL A 6 -5.79 9.13 -5.71
CA VAL A 6 -6.97 8.28 -5.81
C VAL A 6 -7.60 8.13 -4.43
N GLY A 7 -8.84 8.57 -4.28
CA GLY A 7 -9.60 8.41 -3.05
C GLY A 7 -10.00 6.95 -2.80
N HIS A 8 -10.43 6.64 -1.57
CA HIS A 8 -11.00 5.33 -1.25
C HIS A 8 -12.50 5.26 -1.59
N MET A 9 -13.05 4.05 -1.56
CA MET A 9 -14.48 3.81 -1.63
C MET A 9 -15.18 4.28 -0.37
N ASP A 10 -16.27 5.01 -0.52
CA ASP A 10 -17.12 5.46 0.56
C ASP A 10 -18.57 5.04 0.30
N ALA A 11 -19.12 4.19 1.17
CA ALA A 11 -20.50 3.72 1.04
C ALA A 11 -21.53 4.85 1.21
N GLY A 12 -21.15 5.98 1.83
CA GLY A 12 -22.02 7.14 2.00
C GLY A 12 -22.10 8.05 0.77
N THR A 13 -21.27 7.83 -0.26
CA THR A 13 -21.16 8.71 -1.41
C THR A 13 -21.27 7.91 -2.71
N SER A 14 -22.13 8.36 -3.65
CA SER A 14 -22.15 7.76 -4.98
C SER A 14 -20.89 8.17 -5.76
N GLN A 15 -20.04 7.21 -6.11
CA GLN A 15 -18.78 7.44 -6.82
C GLN A 15 -18.82 6.72 -8.18
N ASP A 16 -18.77 7.49 -9.27
CA ASP A 16 -18.64 6.93 -10.62
C ASP A 16 -17.16 6.68 -10.96
N TRP A 17 -16.72 5.45 -10.71
CA TRP A 17 -15.33 5.05 -10.94
C TRP A 17 -14.95 5.04 -12.42
N SER A 18 -15.89 4.77 -13.33
CA SER A 18 -15.64 4.77 -14.78
C SER A 18 -15.38 6.18 -15.30
N ALA A 19 -16.20 7.15 -14.85
CA ALA A 19 -15.99 8.55 -15.18
C ALA A 19 -14.67 9.08 -14.59
N LEU A 20 -14.38 8.76 -13.32
CA LEU A 20 -13.13 9.16 -12.66
C LEU A 20 -11.89 8.57 -13.33
N GLN A 21 -11.94 7.30 -13.75
CA GLN A 21 -10.86 6.64 -14.48
C GLN A 21 -10.60 7.32 -15.83
N SER A 22 -11.66 7.63 -16.58
CA SER A 22 -11.56 8.36 -17.85
C SER A 22 -10.96 9.75 -17.65
N GLN A 23 -11.42 10.48 -16.64
CA GLN A 23 -10.90 11.80 -16.28
C GLN A 23 -9.42 11.75 -15.89
N ALA A 24 -9.02 10.77 -15.07
CA ALA A 24 -7.64 10.56 -14.66
C ALA A 24 -6.74 10.26 -15.86
N ARG A 25 -7.19 9.39 -16.78
CA ARG A 25 -6.45 9.08 -18.02
C ARG A 25 -6.20 10.33 -18.85
N SER A 26 -7.23 11.13 -19.12
CA SER A 26 -7.10 12.39 -19.87
C SER A 26 -6.16 13.38 -19.17
N ALA A 27 -6.25 13.50 -17.84
CA ALA A 27 -5.37 14.38 -17.07
C ALA A 27 -3.89 13.94 -17.14
N VAL A 28 -3.62 12.63 -17.11
CA VAL A 28 -2.26 12.08 -17.26
C VAL A 28 -1.70 12.40 -18.65
N LEU A 29 -2.46 12.13 -19.70
CA LEU A 29 -2.03 12.42 -21.09
C LEU A 29 -1.77 13.91 -21.29
N HIS A 30 -2.67 14.77 -20.79
CA HIS A 30 -2.50 16.22 -20.87
C HIS A 30 -1.24 16.69 -20.12
N ARG A 31 -0.98 16.15 -18.91
CA ARG A 31 0.20 16.50 -18.13
C ARG A 31 1.50 16.07 -18.82
N LEU A 32 1.51 14.91 -19.48
CA LEU A 32 2.65 14.42 -20.25
C LEU A 32 2.89 15.24 -21.53
N ALA A 33 1.82 15.65 -22.21
CA ALA A 33 1.90 16.55 -23.36
C ALA A 33 2.53 17.89 -22.97
N GLY A 34 2.13 18.47 -21.83
CA GLY A 34 2.75 19.68 -21.28
C GLY A 34 4.23 19.53 -20.90
N ALA A 35 4.71 18.29 -20.73
CA ALA A 35 6.12 17.96 -20.50
C ALA A 35 6.89 17.58 -21.79
N GLY A 36 6.27 17.76 -22.97
CA GLY A 36 6.88 17.50 -24.29
C GLY A 36 6.57 16.13 -24.90
N ILE A 37 5.74 15.30 -24.26
CA ILE A 37 5.36 13.97 -24.77
C ILE A 37 3.99 14.09 -25.45
N VAL A 38 3.97 14.52 -26.71
CA VAL A 38 2.77 15.06 -27.38
C VAL A 38 1.97 14.08 -28.24
N ASP A 39 2.34 12.80 -28.30
CA ASP A 39 1.67 11.79 -29.14
C ASP A 39 1.48 10.42 -28.45
N LEU A 40 1.74 10.33 -27.14
CA LEU A 40 1.74 9.07 -26.39
C LEU A 40 0.50 8.22 -26.64
N GLU A 41 -0.68 8.84 -26.66
CA GLU A 41 -1.96 8.15 -26.88
C GLU A 41 -2.00 7.34 -28.17
N LYS A 42 -1.37 7.82 -29.25
CA LYS A 42 -1.29 7.10 -30.54
C LYS A 42 -0.37 5.89 -30.50
N HIS A 43 0.54 5.84 -29.52
CA HIS A 43 1.52 4.77 -29.36
C HIS A 43 1.13 3.77 -28.27
N VAL A 44 0.01 3.98 -27.57
CA VAL A 44 -0.50 3.04 -26.57
C VAL A 44 -0.98 1.76 -27.27
N LYS A 45 -0.25 0.67 -27.10
CA LYS A 45 -0.64 -0.67 -27.58
C LYS A 45 -1.47 -1.45 -26.55
N PHE A 46 -1.28 -1.12 -25.28
CA PHE A 46 -1.90 -1.81 -24.16
C PHE A 46 -1.97 -0.85 -22.97
N GLU A 47 -3.10 -0.86 -22.27
CA GLU A 47 -3.33 -0.04 -21.09
C GLU A 47 -4.03 -0.91 -20.04
N VAL A 48 -3.53 -0.87 -18.80
CA VAL A 48 -4.21 -1.42 -17.63
C VAL A 48 -4.32 -0.30 -16.63
N SER A 49 -5.54 -0.09 -16.16
CA SER A 49 -5.83 0.85 -15.09
C SER A 49 -6.65 0.13 -14.03
N TYR A 50 -6.33 0.43 -12.78
CA TYR A 50 -6.99 -0.15 -11.61
C TYR A 50 -7.68 0.95 -10.85
N THR A 51 -8.85 0.63 -10.33
CA THR A 51 -9.67 1.45 -9.46
C THR A 51 -9.67 0.90 -8.03
N PRO A 52 -10.18 1.65 -7.05
CA PRO A 52 -10.41 1.13 -5.70
C PRO A 52 -11.26 -0.14 -5.65
N CYS A 53 -12.21 -0.31 -6.59
CA CYS A 53 -12.98 -1.55 -6.72
C CYS A 53 -12.09 -2.75 -7.04
N ASP A 54 -11.15 -2.58 -7.97
CA ASP A 54 -10.21 -3.64 -8.34
C ASP A 54 -9.26 -3.97 -7.18
N TRP A 55 -8.79 -2.96 -6.44
CA TRP A 55 -7.91 -3.20 -5.29
C TRP A 55 -8.63 -3.91 -4.14
N LEU A 56 -9.90 -3.60 -3.92
CA LEU A 56 -10.73 -4.34 -2.97
C LEU A 56 -10.88 -5.80 -3.43
N SER A 57 -11.24 -6.02 -4.70
CA SER A 57 -11.45 -7.38 -5.25
C SER A 57 -10.18 -8.22 -5.27
N ASN A 58 -9.08 -7.67 -5.79
CA ASN A 58 -7.86 -8.44 -6.08
C ASN A 58 -6.96 -8.63 -4.86
N TYR A 59 -6.99 -7.68 -3.92
CA TYR A 59 -6.04 -7.64 -2.79
C TYR A 59 -6.72 -7.52 -1.43
N ASN A 60 -8.06 -7.53 -1.37
CA ASN A 60 -8.83 -7.36 -0.15
C ASN A 60 -8.45 -6.08 0.62
N LEU A 61 -8.12 -5.00 -0.10
CA LEU A 61 -7.82 -3.73 0.55
C LEU A 61 -9.10 -3.11 1.07
N ALA A 62 -9.17 -2.90 2.39
CA ALA A 62 -10.30 -2.24 3.01
C ALA A 62 -10.60 -0.91 2.32
N LYS A 63 -11.85 -0.73 1.89
CA LYS A 63 -12.32 0.43 1.11
C LYS A 63 -11.57 0.67 -0.21
N GLY A 64 -10.81 -0.29 -0.73
CA GLY A 64 -9.94 -0.07 -1.87
C GLY A 64 -8.87 0.99 -1.59
N ALA A 65 -8.35 1.10 -0.37
CA ALA A 65 -7.31 2.08 -0.05
C ALA A 65 -5.92 1.53 -0.38
N ALA A 66 -5.31 2.01 -1.47
CA ALA A 66 -3.98 1.56 -1.94
C ALA A 66 -2.87 1.65 -0.86
N PHE A 67 -3.00 2.61 0.07
CA PHE A 67 -2.02 2.89 1.12
C PHE A 67 -2.53 2.55 2.53
N GLY A 68 -3.68 1.88 2.64
CA GLY A 68 -4.29 1.51 3.92
C GLY A 68 -4.81 2.73 4.69
N LEU A 69 -4.44 2.82 5.97
CA LEU A 69 -4.87 3.90 6.87
C LEU A 69 -4.39 5.28 6.37
N SER A 70 -5.22 6.30 6.57
CA SER A 70 -4.93 7.68 6.20
C SER A 70 -3.80 8.27 7.04
N HIS A 71 -3.23 9.38 6.57
CA HIS A 71 -2.25 10.18 7.31
C HIS A 71 -2.91 11.21 8.22
N SER A 72 -4.06 10.87 8.81
CA SER A 72 -4.71 11.69 9.84
C SER A 72 -4.02 11.48 11.18
N PHE A 73 -4.09 12.46 12.08
CA PHE A 73 -3.44 12.42 13.39
C PHE A 73 -3.73 11.13 14.17
N LEU A 74 -4.97 10.63 14.11
CA LEU A 74 -5.41 9.42 14.81
C LEU A 74 -5.00 8.11 14.12
N GLN A 75 -4.42 8.16 12.92
CA GLN A 75 -4.09 6.99 12.10
C GLN A 75 -2.59 6.88 11.77
N VAL A 76 -1.75 7.66 12.46
CA VAL A 76 -0.30 7.70 12.26
C VAL A 76 0.48 7.37 13.53
N GLY A 77 1.75 6.97 13.34
CA GLY A 77 2.69 6.74 14.42
C GLY A 77 2.23 5.70 15.42
N TYR A 78 2.22 6.07 16.71
CA TYR A 78 1.82 5.21 17.81
C TYR A 78 0.34 4.81 17.78
N LEU A 79 -0.52 5.64 17.19
CA LEU A 79 -1.97 5.40 17.14
C LEU A 79 -2.38 4.37 16.07
N ARG A 80 -1.42 3.85 15.30
CA ARG A 80 -1.66 2.74 14.39
C ARG A 80 -1.93 1.44 15.15
N PRO A 81 -2.76 0.53 14.60
CA PRO A 81 -2.95 -0.80 15.17
C PRO A 81 -1.62 -1.52 15.39
N HIS A 82 -1.41 -2.01 16.61
CA HIS A 82 -0.19 -2.75 16.97
C HIS A 82 -0.15 -4.14 16.31
N ASN A 83 1.05 -4.71 16.20
CA ASN A 83 1.29 -6.02 15.60
C ASN A 83 0.80 -7.22 16.42
N ARG A 84 0.04 -7.01 17.50
CA ARG A 84 -0.51 -8.07 18.36
C ARG A 84 -1.91 -7.72 18.82
N HIS A 85 -2.79 -8.70 18.82
CA HIS A 85 -4.15 -8.52 19.31
C HIS A 85 -4.18 -8.33 20.84
N ARG A 86 -5.02 -7.41 21.33
CA ARG A 86 -5.09 -7.08 22.76
C ARG A 86 -5.64 -8.22 23.63
N ARG A 87 -6.54 -9.05 23.09
CA ARG A 87 -7.18 -10.16 23.81
C ARG A 87 -6.55 -11.53 23.52
N TYR A 88 -6.03 -11.72 22.31
CA TYR A 88 -5.59 -13.02 21.82
C TYR A 88 -4.08 -12.99 21.70
N GLY A 89 -3.39 -13.53 22.72
CA GLY A 89 -1.95 -13.40 22.86
C GLY A 89 -1.14 -14.06 21.73
N ASN A 90 -1.74 -14.99 20.99
CA ASN A 90 -1.16 -15.73 19.88
C ASN A 90 -1.61 -15.21 18.51
N LEU A 91 -2.27 -14.04 18.44
CA LEU A 91 -2.70 -13.41 17.19
C LEU A 91 -1.87 -12.15 16.93
N TYR A 92 -1.23 -12.13 15.77
CA TYR A 92 -0.34 -11.05 15.34
C TYR A 92 -0.81 -10.45 14.01
N PHE A 93 -0.47 -9.19 13.80
CA PHE A 93 -0.80 -8.45 12.58
C PHE A 93 0.48 -7.91 11.95
N VAL A 94 0.59 -8.08 10.63
CA VAL A 94 1.74 -7.63 9.85
C VAL A 94 1.26 -6.89 8.61
N GLY A 95 2.00 -5.86 8.20
CA GLY A 95 1.77 -5.16 6.94
C GLY A 95 1.52 -3.66 7.11
N SER A 96 1.08 -3.03 6.01
CA SER A 96 1.03 -1.57 5.85
C SER A 96 -0.03 -0.88 6.71
N SER A 97 -1.05 -1.60 7.17
CA SER A 97 -2.12 -1.07 8.02
C SER A 97 -1.81 -1.18 9.51
N THR A 98 -0.64 -1.73 9.86
CA THR A 98 -0.21 -1.91 11.25
C THR A 98 1.01 -1.05 11.55
N HIS A 99 1.40 -1.01 12.81
CA HIS A 99 2.68 -0.45 13.19
C HIS A 99 3.82 -1.18 12.43
N PRO A 100 4.82 -0.45 11.88
CA PRO A 100 5.11 0.96 12.09
C PRO A 100 4.49 1.92 11.06
N GLY A 101 4.02 1.44 9.90
CA GLY A 101 3.52 2.35 8.87
C GLY A 101 3.26 1.72 7.51
N THR A 102 2.88 2.57 6.55
CA THR A 102 2.67 2.22 5.15
C THR A 102 3.99 2.33 4.36
N GLY A 103 4.13 1.54 3.29
CA GLY A 103 5.27 1.57 2.38
C GLY A 103 6.15 0.33 2.49
N LEU A 104 6.83 -0.03 1.41
CA LEU A 104 7.62 -1.27 1.33
C LEU A 104 8.63 -1.42 2.49
N PRO A 105 9.46 -0.40 2.84
CA PRO A 105 10.36 -0.52 3.98
C PRO A 105 9.61 -0.76 5.30
N MET A 106 8.46 -0.12 5.49
CA MET A 106 7.67 -0.22 6.72
C MET A 106 6.95 -1.57 6.84
N VAL A 107 6.52 -2.15 5.72
CA VAL A 107 5.97 -3.51 5.66
C VAL A 107 7.03 -4.54 6.04
N LEU A 108 8.24 -4.42 5.49
CA LEU A 108 9.36 -5.30 5.82
C LEU A 108 9.76 -5.15 7.30
N LEU A 109 9.78 -3.92 7.81
CA LEU A 109 10.04 -3.67 9.23
C LEU A 109 8.94 -4.25 10.14
N SER A 110 7.67 -4.10 9.74
CA SER A 110 6.52 -4.72 10.43
C SER A 110 6.68 -6.24 10.54
N ALA A 111 7.09 -6.90 9.44
CA ALA A 111 7.34 -8.33 9.41
C ALA A 111 8.49 -8.73 10.34
N ARG A 112 9.60 -7.99 10.31
CA ARG A 112 10.73 -8.20 11.21
C ARG A 112 10.33 -8.07 12.68
N LEU A 113 9.69 -6.97 13.06
CA LEU A 113 9.29 -6.71 14.46
C LEU A 113 8.30 -7.76 14.97
N THR A 114 7.37 -8.18 14.12
CA THR A 114 6.42 -9.26 14.43
C THR A 114 7.15 -10.59 14.65
N THR A 115 8.12 -10.91 13.80
CA THR A 115 8.93 -12.13 13.90
C THR A 115 9.79 -12.14 15.17
N GLU A 116 10.50 -11.04 15.44
CA GLU A 116 11.29 -10.86 16.67
C GLU A 116 10.42 -11.07 17.91
N ARG A 117 9.19 -10.54 17.90
CA ARG A 117 8.24 -10.70 19.00
C ARG A 117 7.80 -12.14 19.19
N ILE A 118 7.39 -12.83 18.10
CA ILE A 118 6.96 -14.22 18.16
C ILE A 118 8.09 -15.09 18.73
N LEU A 119 9.29 -14.98 18.18
CA LEU A 119 10.45 -15.77 18.60
C LEU A 119 10.80 -15.55 20.07
N LYS A 120 10.76 -14.29 20.54
CA LYS A 120 10.93 -13.96 21.96
C LYS A 120 9.86 -14.61 22.85
N GLU A 121 8.60 -14.63 22.41
CA GLU A 121 7.49 -15.20 23.18
C GLU A 121 7.52 -16.74 23.22
N VAL A 122 8.04 -17.41 22.19
CA VAL A 122 8.20 -18.88 22.16
C VAL A 122 9.56 -19.37 22.68
N GLY A 123 10.45 -18.48 23.11
CA GLY A 123 11.77 -18.84 23.62
C GLY A 123 12.77 -19.32 22.56
N VAL A 124 12.56 -18.97 21.29
CA VAL A 124 13.46 -19.30 20.19
C VAL A 124 14.40 -18.12 19.92
N PRO A 125 15.73 -18.31 19.84
CA PRO A 125 16.64 -17.23 19.54
C PRO A 125 16.37 -16.67 18.14
N TYR A 126 16.47 -15.35 17.99
CA TYR A 126 16.36 -14.72 16.67
C TYR A 126 17.51 -15.20 15.79
N PRO A 127 17.25 -15.74 14.58
CA PRO A 127 18.33 -16.18 13.71
C PRO A 127 19.23 -14.98 13.41
N ALA A 128 20.52 -15.11 13.71
CA ALA A 128 21.50 -14.09 13.35
C ALA A 128 21.36 -13.83 11.85
N LEU A 129 21.09 -12.58 11.48
CA LEU A 129 20.97 -12.19 10.08
C LEU A 129 22.36 -12.40 9.46
N SER A 130 22.59 -13.56 8.85
CA SER A 130 23.77 -13.78 8.01
C SER A 130 23.54 -12.95 6.77
N LEU A 131 23.91 -11.67 6.84
CA LEU A 131 24.14 -10.83 5.67
C LEU A 131 25.35 -11.40 4.95
N ARG A 132 25.18 -12.55 4.28
CA ARG A 132 26.12 -12.91 3.24
C ARG A 132 26.00 -11.79 2.21
N PRO A 133 27.10 -11.07 1.89
CA PRO A 133 27.04 -10.10 0.81
C PRO A 133 26.58 -10.85 -0.43
N THR A 134 25.40 -10.52 -0.93
CA THR A 134 24.94 -11.01 -2.22
C THR A 134 25.96 -10.47 -3.23
N VAL A 135 26.79 -11.37 -3.74
CA VAL A 135 27.93 -11.09 -4.60
C VAL A 135 27.46 -10.20 -5.75
N ALA A 136 28.21 -9.12 -5.97
CA ALA A 136 28.13 -8.30 -7.15
C ALA A 136 28.35 -9.18 -8.40
N ALA A 137 27.41 -9.13 -9.33
CA ALA A 137 27.56 -9.58 -10.72
C ALA A 137 26.72 -8.67 -11.61
#